data_AF-A0A6J0BG30-F1
#
_entry.id   AF-A0A6J0BG30-F1
#
_cell.length_a   1.000
_cell.length_b   1.000
_cell.length_c   1.000
_cell.angle_alpha   90.00
_cell.angle_beta   90.00
_cell.angle_gamma   90.00
#
_symmetry.space_group_name_H-M   'P 1'
#
loop_
_entity.id
_entity.type
_entity.pdbx_description
1 polymer ?
#
loop_
_entity_poly.entity_id
_entity_poly.type
_entity_poly.pdbx_seq_one_letter_code
_entity_poly.pdbx_strand_id
1 'polypeptide(L)'
;MVAEKYASAEPELKQELKGIAEKIVSIGKGILAADESTATIGKRLQDINVENNEANRKAYRQLLFTTDKEVISQHVSGVILFHETLYQKADDGTPFVELLRQRNIIPGIKVDKGVVPLFGTKDECTTQGLDDLQARCIQYKKDGCDFAKWRCVLKITKDTPSKLAILENANVLARYASICQSARIVPIVEPEILPDGDHDLARCQQVTEEVLAAVYKALSDHHVYLEGTLLKPNMVTPGQSCPKKASPQEIAAATVTALQRTVPPAVTGVTFLSGGQSEEEASVNLDAINKFPGKKPWALTFSYGRALQASVLRAWAGKPEQIAAGQQELIKRAKANGAACQGKYVAGSISSKAAGSSLFVKSHAY
;
A
#
# COMPACT_ATOMS: atom_id res chain seq x y z
N MET A 1 -5.09 -23.55 -22.80
CA MET A 1 -5.94 -23.27 -21.62
C MET A 1 -5.06 -22.60 -20.58
N VAL A 2 -5.52 -21.54 -19.93
CA VAL A 2 -4.70 -20.85 -18.92
C VAL A 2 -4.51 -21.77 -17.71
N ALA A 3 -3.27 -22.03 -17.32
CA ALA A 3 -2.98 -22.91 -16.20
C ALA A 3 -3.41 -22.26 -14.87
N GLU A 4 -3.87 -23.07 -13.90
CA GLU A 4 -4.17 -22.57 -12.55
C GLU A 4 -2.91 -22.25 -11.75
N LYS A 5 -1.81 -22.95 -12.05
CA LYS A 5 -0.49 -22.74 -11.43
C LYS A 5 0.61 -22.91 -12.48
N TYR A 6 1.71 -22.21 -12.27
CA TYR A 6 2.91 -22.28 -13.10
C TYR A 6 4.11 -22.73 -12.26
N ALA A 7 4.96 -23.59 -12.84
CA ALA A 7 6.22 -24.01 -12.23
C ALA A 7 7.38 -23.05 -12.56
N SER A 8 7.23 -22.22 -13.59
CA SER A 8 8.22 -21.23 -14.01
C SER A 8 7.53 -20.01 -14.64
N ALA A 9 8.26 -18.91 -14.79
CA ALA A 9 7.74 -17.69 -15.41
C ALA A 9 7.70 -17.81 -16.95
N GLU A 10 6.75 -18.59 -17.45
CA GLU A 10 6.47 -18.77 -18.87
C GLU A 10 6.08 -17.44 -19.55
N PRO A 11 6.29 -17.27 -20.87
CA PRO A 11 6.04 -16.01 -21.56
C PRO A 11 4.62 -15.44 -21.36
N GLU A 12 3.61 -16.30 -21.40
CA GLU A 12 2.19 -15.91 -21.22
C GLU A 12 1.92 -15.40 -19.79
N LEU A 13 2.47 -16.08 -18.79
CA LEU A 13 2.38 -15.65 -17.39
C LEU A 13 3.09 -14.30 -17.18
N LYS A 14 4.29 -14.14 -17.73
CA LYS A 14 5.05 -12.87 -17.67
C LYS A 14 4.25 -11.73 -18.29
N GLN A 15 3.59 -11.97 -19.41
CA GLN A 15 2.77 -10.97 -20.09
C GLN A 15 1.51 -10.61 -19.29
N GLU A 16 0.83 -11.60 -18.70
CA GLU A 16 -0.31 -11.37 -17.81
C GLU A 16 0.09 -10.51 -16.59
N LEU A 17 1.12 -10.92 -15.86
CA LEU A 17 1.58 -10.23 -14.65
C LEU A 17 2.05 -8.80 -14.96
N LYS A 18 2.84 -8.63 -16.02
CA LYS A 18 3.30 -7.30 -16.46
C LYS A 18 2.12 -6.39 -16.83
N GLY A 19 1.17 -6.90 -17.61
CA GLY A 19 -0.01 -6.13 -18.02
C GLY A 19 -0.90 -5.73 -16.84
N ILE A 20 -1.03 -6.58 -15.82
CA ILE A 20 -1.73 -6.23 -14.58
C ILE A 20 -0.97 -5.13 -13.82
N ALA A 21 0.34 -5.30 -13.61
CA ALA A 21 1.17 -4.32 -12.89
C ALA A 21 1.12 -2.94 -13.56
N GLU A 22 1.24 -2.88 -14.89
CA GLU A 22 1.17 -1.64 -15.68
C GLU A 22 -0.21 -0.96 -15.55
N LYS A 23 -1.30 -1.73 -15.58
CA LYS A 23 -2.66 -1.19 -15.36
C LYS A 23 -2.80 -0.59 -13.97
N ILE A 24 -2.25 -1.23 -12.93
CA ILE A 24 -2.29 -0.72 -11.55
C ILE A 24 -1.56 0.63 -11.45
N VAL A 25 -0.45 0.84 -12.14
CA VAL A 25 0.30 2.11 -12.06
C VAL A 25 0.07 3.04 -13.25
N SER A 26 -1.09 2.94 -13.89
CA SER A 26 -1.52 3.86 -14.95
C SER A 26 -1.39 5.32 -14.51
N ILE A 27 -1.03 6.19 -15.44
CA ILE A 27 -0.81 7.63 -15.20
C ILE A 27 -2.02 8.25 -14.47
N GLY A 28 -1.73 9.00 -13.39
CA GLY A 28 -2.75 9.69 -12.62
C GLY A 28 -3.53 8.80 -11.64
N LYS A 29 -3.20 7.51 -11.56
CA LYS A 29 -3.88 6.55 -10.69
C LYS A 29 -2.97 5.97 -9.62
N GLY A 30 -3.58 5.51 -8.55
CA GLY A 30 -2.94 4.73 -7.49
C GLY A 30 -3.90 3.75 -6.84
N ILE A 31 -3.53 3.26 -5.67
CA ILE A 31 -4.23 2.18 -4.96
C ILE A 31 -4.90 2.73 -3.70
N LEU A 32 -6.16 2.37 -3.51
CA LEU A 32 -6.85 2.51 -2.23
C LEU A 32 -6.61 1.26 -1.39
N ALA A 33 -5.88 1.39 -0.28
CA ALA A 33 -5.62 0.29 0.65
C ALA A 33 -6.76 0.20 1.68
N ALA A 34 -7.74 -0.67 1.43
CA ALA A 34 -8.90 -0.94 2.28
C ALA A 34 -8.84 -2.33 2.93
N ASP A 35 -7.61 -2.79 3.21
CA ASP A 35 -7.27 -4.13 3.67
C ASP A 35 -7.05 -4.21 5.19
N GLU A 36 -7.63 -3.27 5.94
CA GLU A 36 -7.57 -3.31 7.40
C GLU A 36 -8.16 -4.63 7.94
N SER A 37 -7.42 -5.29 8.82
CA SER A 37 -7.94 -6.43 9.61
C SER A 37 -9.12 -5.98 10.48
N THR A 38 -9.93 -6.93 10.95
CA THR A 38 -11.04 -6.66 11.88
C THR A 38 -10.59 -5.84 13.10
N ALA A 39 -9.41 -6.13 13.64
CA ALA A 39 -8.82 -5.37 14.75
C ALA A 39 -8.43 -3.94 14.35
N THR A 40 -7.82 -3.78 13.18
CA THR A 40 -7.35 -2.48 12.70
C THR A 40 -8.50 -1.54 12.33
N ILE A 41 -9.49 -2.03 11.59
CA ILE A 41 -10.67 -1.22 11.27
C ILE A 41 -11.48 -0.90 12.53
N GLY A 42 -11.47 -1.79 13.53
CA GLY A 42 -12.08 -1.54 14.83
C GLY A 42 -11.53 -0.29 15.52
N LYS A 43 -10.21 -0.09 15.53
CA LYS A 43 -9.58 1.14 16.05
C LYS A 43 -10.08 2.38 15.30
N ARG A 44 -10.19 2.30 13.98
CA ARG A 44 -10.66 3.42 13.14
C ARG A 44 -12.14 3.75 13.34
N LEU A 45 -12.98 2.73 13.55
CA LEU A 45 -14.40 2.92 13.86
C LEU A 45 -14.57 3.50 15.26
N GLN A 46 -13.77 3.06 16.22
CA GLN A 46 -13.76 3.61 17.58
C GLN A 46 -13.43 5.11 17.59
N ASP A 47 -12.49 5.57 16.75
CA ASP A 47 -12.14 7.00 16.62
C ASP A 47 -13.34 7.90 16.22
N ILE A 48 -14.39 7.32 15.63
CA ILE A 48 -15.63 8.01 15.25
C ILE A 48 -16.84 7.53 16.06
N ASN A 49 -16.62 6.83 17.18
CA ASN A 49 -17.64 6.26 18.06
C ASN A 49 -18.61 5.30 17.36
N VAL A 50 -18.10 4.51 16.40
CA VAL A 50 -18.86 3.48 15.69
C VAL A 50 -18.45 2.10 16.18
N GLU A 51 -19.44 1.24 16.45
CA GLU A 51 -19.19 -0.13 16.89
C GLU A 51 -18.51 -0.96 15.79
N ASN A 52 -17.53 -1.78 16.17
CA ASN A 52 -16.88 -2.72 15.27
C ASN A 52 -17.67 -4.03 15.10
N ASN A 53 -18.77 -3.97 14.34
CA ASN A 53 -19.51 -5.14 13.89
C ASN A 53 -19.41 -5.32 12.37
N GLU A 54 -19.77 -6.50 11.85
CA GLU A 54 -19.66 -6.81 10.42
C GLU A 54 -20.49 -5.86 9.55
N ALA A 55 -21.70 -5.51 10.00
CA ALA A 55 -22.57 -4.59 9.27
C ALA A 55 -21.92 -3.22 9.06
N ASN A 56 -21.28 -2.65 10.07
CA ASN A 56 -20.58 -1.37 9.98
C ASN A 56 -19.32 -1.46 9.11
N ARG A 57 -18.56 -2.56 9.19
CA ARG A 57 -17.42 -2.80 8.30
C ARG A 57 -17.86 -2.89 6.84
N LYS A 58 -18.92 -3.65 6.55
CA LYS A 58 -19.55 -3.76 5.24
C LYS A 58 -20.04 -2.40 4.75
N ALA A 59 -20.79 -1.66 5.57
CA ALA A 59 -21.34 -0.34 5.23
C ALA A 59 -20.23 0.66 4.87
N TYR A 60 -19.14 0.67 5.64
CA TYR A 60 -17.99 1.52 5.36
C TYR A 60 -17.29 1.14 4.04
N ARG A 61 -17.10 -0.16 3.77
CA ARG A 61 -16.53 -0.62 2.49
C ARG A 61 -17.44 -0.30 1.30
N GLN A 62 -18.74 -0.51 1.47
CA GLN A 62 -19.74 -0.15 0.46
C GLN A 62 -19.70 1.34 0.16
N LEU A 63 -19.61 2.22 1.17
CA LEU A 63 -19.44 3.66 0.96
C LEU A 63 -18.26 3.95 0.02
N LEU A 64 -17.09 3.37 0.28
CA LEU A 64 -15.90 3.55 -0.55
C LEU A 64 -16.15 3.04 -1.99
N PHE A 65 -16.68 1.83 -2.13
CA PHE A 65 -16.79 1.15 -3.42
C PHE A 65 -18.00 1.57 -4.26
N THR A 66 -18.96 2.27 -3.66
CA THR A 66 -20.11 2.85 -4.37
C THR A 66 -19.90 4.30 -4.77
N THR A 67 -18.73 4.88 -4.45
CA THR A 67 -18.34 6.22 -4.92
C THR A 67 -18.44 6.30 -6.45
N ASP A 68 -18.83 7.48 -6.95
CA ASP A 68 -19.12 7.72 -8.37
C ASP A 68 -18.03 7.15 -9.30
N LYS A 69 -18.46 6.25 -10.20
CA LYS A 69 -17.55 5.46 -11.03
C LYS A 69 -16.77 6.31 -12.03
N GLU A 70 -17.40 7.36 -12.57
CA GLU A 70 -16.81 8.21 -13.60
C GLU A 70 -15.67 9.04 -13.02
N VAL A 71 -15.76 9.38 -11.73
CA VAL A 71 -14.72 10.14 -11.03
C VAL A 71 -13.66 9.22 -10.40
N ILE A 72 -14.06 8.20 -9.63
CA ILE A 72 -13.09 7.42 -8.85
C ILE A 72 -12.14 6.60 -9.73
N SER A 73 -12.63 6.07 -10.86
CA SER A 73 -11.83 5.26 -11.79
C SER A 73 -10.74 6.05 -12.51
N GLN A 74 -10.80 7.39 -12.50
CA GLN A 74 -9.76 8.27 -13.04
C GLN A 74 -8.53 8.37 -12.12
N HIS A 75 -8.68 8.01 -10.85
CA HIS A 75 -7.67 8.22 -9.81
C HIS A 75 -7.30 6.96 -9.05
N VAL A 76 -8.18 5.95 -9.01
CA VAL A 76 -7.93 4.67 -8.37
C VAL A 76 -7.95 3.59 -9.44
N SER A 77 -6.85 2.83 -9.53
CA SER A 77 -6.69 1.70 -10.45
C SER A 77 -6.82 0.36 -9.74
N GLY A 78 -6.55 0.32 -8.43
CA GLY A 78 -6.62 -0.89 -7.63
C GLY A 78 -7.12 -0.64 -6.21
N VAL A 79 -7.77 -1.65 -5.63
CA VAL A 79 -8.19 -1.63 -4.22
C VAL A 79 -7.66 -2.88 -3.54
N ILE A 80 -6.97 -2.70 -2.42
CA ILE A 80 -6.55 -3.83 -1.57
C ILE A 80 -7.68 -4.14 -0.60
N LEU A 81 -8.12 -5.39 -0.59
CA LEU A 81 -9.18 -5.89 0.27
C LEU A 81 -8.61 -6.74 1.41
N PHE A 82 -9.36 -6.81 2.51
CA PHE A 82 -9.21 -7.86 3.51
C PHE A 82 -10.07 -9.07 3.14
N HIS A 83 -9.73 -10.26 3.64
CA HIS A 83 -10.44 -11.51 3.32
C HIS A 83 -11.96 -11.41 3.56
N GLU A 84 -12.38 -10.83 4.69
CA GLU A 84 -13.81 -10.61 4.98
C GLU A 84 -14.49 -9.78 3.87
N THR A 85 -13.86 -8.69 3.44
CA THR A 85 -14.42 -7.78 2.43
C THR A 85 -14.48 -8.41 1.05
N LEU A 86 -13.58 -9.34 0.72
CA LEU A 86 -13.58 -10.03 -0.56
C LEU A 86 -14.91 -10.76 -0.83
N TYR A 87 -15.48 -11.36 0.23
CA TYR A 87 -16.70 -12.17 0.15
C TYR A 87 -17.96 -11.42 0.59
N GLN A 88 -17.84 -10.13 0.92
CA GLN A 88 -18.98 -9.27 1.23
C GLN A 88 -19.69 -8.80 -0.05
N LYS A 89 -20.97 -8.42 0.13
CA LYS A 89 -21.86 -7.92 -0.91
C LYS A 89 -22.40 -6.55 -0.52
N ALA A 90 -22.68 -5.72 -1.52
CA ALA A 90 -23.44 -4.49 -1.34
C ALA A 90 -24.91 -4.79 -1.01
N ASP A 91 -25.65 -3.76 -0.59
CA ASP A 91 -27.08 -3.88 -0.24
C ASP A 91 -27.96 -4.37 -1.41
N ASP A 92 -27.54 -4.12 -2.66
CA ASP A 92 -28.21 -4.63 -3.87
C ASP A 92 -27.86 -6.10 -4.20
N GLY A 93 -27.04 -6.75 -3.36
CA GLY A 93 -26.58 -8.12 -3.54
C GLY A 93 -25.34 -8.28 -4.42
N THR A 94 -24.82 -7.21 -5.02
CA THR A 94 -23.62 -7.26 -5.87
C THR A 94 -22.37 -7.55 -5.02
N PRO A 95 -21.56 -8.58 -5.35
CA PRO A 95 -20.28 -8.81 -4.70
C PRO A 95 -19.34 -7.60 -4.82
N PHE A 96 -18.60 -7.26 -3.77
CA PHE A 96 -17.70 -6.08 -3.83
C PHE A 96 -16.62 -6.20 -4.91
N VAL A 97 -16.13 -7.40 -5.20
CA VAL A 97 -15.20 -7.65 -6.32
C VAL A 97 -15.80 -7.21 -7.64
N GLU A 98 -17.07 -7.56 -7.88
CA GLU A 98 -17.77 -7.21 -9.11
C GLU A 98 -18.06 -5.70 -9.16
N LEU A 99 -18.43 -5.10 -8.03
CA LEU A 99 -18.64 -3.67 -7.89
C LEU A 99 -17.38 -2.84 -8.26
N LEU A 100 -16.19 -3.34 -7.88
CA LEU A 100 -14.90 -2.74 -8.26
C LEU A 100 -14.61 -2.91 -9.76
N ARG A 101 -14.85 -4.10 -10.32
CA ARG A 101 -14.64 -4.38 -11.75
C ARG A 101 -15.52 -3.52 -12.65
N GLN A 102 -16.78 -3.31 -12.29
CA GLN A 102 -17.70 -2.40 -12.99
C GLN A 102 -17.22 -0.94 -13.00
N ARG A 103 -16.28 -0.60 -12.12
CA ARG A 103 -15.61 0.72 -12.04
C ARG A 103 -14.23 0.72 -12.67
N ASN A 104 -13.84 -0.35 -13.38
CA ASN A 104 -12.49 -0.53 -13.91
C ASN A 104 -11.39 -0.45 -12.82
N ILE A 105 -11.70 -0.88 -11.60
CA ILE A 105 -10.77 -0.97 -10.48
C ILE A 105 -10.40 -2.44 -10.28
N ILE A 106 -9.11 -2.70 -10.25
CA ILE A 106 -8.54 -4.05 -10.08
C ILE A 106 -8.68 -4.44 -8.60
N PRO A 107 -9.32 -5.58 -8.26
CA PRO A 107 -9.34 -6.08 -6.90
C PRO A 107 -7.99 -6.71 -6.54
N GLY A 108 -7.49 -6.39 -5.35
CA GLY A 108 -6.33 -7.05 -4.75
C GLY A 108 -6.60 -7.50 -3.33
N ILE A 109 -5.73 -8.33 -2.78
CA ILE A 109 -5.97 -9.03 -1.51
C ILE A 109 -4.75 -8.98 -0.58
N LYS A 110 -4.95 -8.64 0.69
CA LYS A 110 -3.94 -8.84 1.72
C LYS A 110 -3.82 -10.33 2.05
N VAL A 111 -2.61 -10.89 1.95
CA VAL A 111 -2.40 -12.33 2.13
C VAL A 111 -1.49 -12.70 3.30
N ASP A 112 -0.75 -11.74 3.87
CA ASP A 112 -0.01 -11.95 5.11
C ASP A 112 -0.96 -12.23 6.29
N LYS A 113 -0.47 -12.99 7.28
CA LYS A 113 -1.17 -13.33 8.53
C LYS A 113 -0.58 -12.54 9.72
N GLY A 114 -0.05 -11.34 9.48
CA GLY A 114 0.50 -10.44 10.49
C GLY A 114 1.96 -10.69 10.86
N VAL A 115 2.49 -9.85 11.76
CA VAL A 115 3.88 -9.91 12.22
C VAL A 115 4.04 -10.84 13.42
N VAL A 116 5.21 -11.45 13.57
CA VAL A 116 5.60 -12.27 14.72
C VAL A 116 6.99 -11.86 15.22
N PRO A 117 7.25 -11.87 16.55
CA PRO A 117 8.54 -11.47 17.10
C PRO A 117 9.70 -12.35 16.61
N LEU A 118 10.87 -11.74 16.40
CA LEU A 118 12.12 -12.48 16.18
C LEU A 118 12.82 -12.71 17.52
N PHE A 119 12.89 -13.96 17.96
CA PHE A 119 13.55 -14.32 19.21
C PHE A 119 15.02 -13.87 19.23
N GLY A 120 15.45 -13.27 20.34
CA GLY A 120 16.83 -12.76 20.50
C GLY A 120 17.08 -11.39 19.87
N THR A 121 16.06 -10.74 19.30
CA THR A 121 16.17 -9.37 18.75
C THR A 121 15.57 -8.31 19.70
N LYS A 122 15.82 -7.03 19.41
CA LYS A 122 15.30 -5.88 20.17
C LYS A 122 13.97 -5.41 19.60
N ASP A 123 12.88 -6.07 19.99
CA ASP A 123 11.51 -5.78 19.53
C ASP A 123 11.36 -5.78 17.99
N GLU A 124 12.10 -6.63 17.29
CA GLU A 124 11.99 -6.81 15.84
C GLU A 124 11.07 -7.98 15.51
N CYS A 125 10.58 -8.01 14.27
CA CYS A 125 9.63 -9.01 13.81
C CYS A 125 9.93 -9.48 12.39
N THR A 126 9.39 -10.66 12.06
CA THR A 126 9.15 -11.10 10.68
C THR A 126 7.63 -11.15 10.45
N THR A 127 7.20 -11.54 9.26
CA THR A 127 5.79 -11.68 8.89
C THR A 127 5.47 -13.12 8.56
N GLN A 128 4.32 -13.62 9.02
CA GLN A 128 3.89 -15.00 8.78
C GLN A 128 2.78 -15.09 7.71
N GLY A 129 2.52 -16.31 7.23
CA GLY A 129 1.41 -16.61 6.31
C GLY A 129 1.77 -17.32 5.00
N LEU A 130 2.99 -17.88 4.91
CA LEU A 130 3.46 -18.63 3.74
C LEU A 130 2.83 -20.03 3.63
N ASP A 131 2.55 -20.66 4.77
CA ASP A 131 1.77 -21.89 4.83
C ASP A 131 0.47 -21.67 4.07
N ASP A 132 0.06 -22.64 3.25
CA ASP A 132 -1.13 -22.62 2.39
C ASP A 132 -1.25 -21.49 1.34
N LEU A 133 -0.24 -20.59 1.24
CA LEU A 133 -0.35 -19.37 0.45
C LEU A 133 -0.64 -19.62 -1.04
N GLN A 134 -0.01 -20.63 -1.66
CA GLN A 134 -0.26 -20.91 -3.09
C GLN A 134 -1.71 -21.28 -3.34
N ALA A 135 -2.29 -22.15 -2.50
CA ALA A 135 -3.69 -22.56 -2.62
C ALA A 135 -4.62 -21.36 -2.42
N ARG A 136 -4.33 -20.49 -1.44
CA ARG A 136 -5.07 -19.24 -1.24
C ARG A 136 -4.97 -18.30 -2.43
N CYS A 137 -3.79 -18.10 -3.02
CA CYS A 137 -3.62 -17.25 -4.19
C CYS A 137 -4.38 -17.79 -5.41
N ILE A 138 -4.38 -19.10 -5.65
CA ILE A 138 -5.18 -19.74 -6.71
C ILE A 138 -6.66 -19.45 -6.48
N GLN A 139 -7.14 -19.61 -5.24
CA GLN A 139 -8.53 -19.33 -4.88
C GLN A 139 -8.87 -17.84 -5.09
N TYR A 140 -8.05 -16.92 -4.57
CA TYR A 140 -8.26 -15.49 -4.75
C TYR A 140 -8.21 -15.05 -6.21
N LYS A 141 -7.39 -15.69 -7.06
CA LYS A 141 -7.40 -15.44 -8.50
C LYS A 141 -8.74 -15.85 -9.14
N LYS A 142 -9.29 -17.01 -8.75
CA LYS A 142 -10.63 -17.48 -9.17
C LYS A 142 -11.73 -16.53 -8.68
N ASP A 143 -11.60 -16.04 -7.45
CA ASP A 143 -12.57 -15.11 -6.83
C ASP A 143 -12.40 -13.66 -7.31
N GLY A 144 -11.38 -13.41 -8.12
CA GLY A 144 -11.30 -12.23 -8.97
C GLY A 144 -10.27 -11.17 -8.59
N CYS A 145 -9.35 -11.50 -7.69
CA CYS A 145 -8.18 -10.68 -7.40
C CYS A 145 -7.08 -10.89 -8.45
N ASP A 146 -6.37 -9.82 -8.80
CA ASP A 146 -5.26 -9.87 -9.75
C ASP A 146 -3.91 -9.48 -9.13
N PHE A 147 -3.94 -8.93 -7.92
CA PHE A 147 -2.73 -8.60 -7.17
C PHE A 147 -2.89 -8.89 -5.67
N ALA A 148 -1.77 -9.02 -4.97
CA ALA A 148 -1.73 -9.26 -3.54
C ALA A 148 -0.84 -8.25 -2.83
N LYS A 149 -0.98 -8.20 -1.50
CA LYS A 149 -0.15 -7.39 -0.63
C LYS A 149 0.37 -8.22 0.55
N TRP A 150 1.64 -8.04 0.87
CA TRP A 150 2.29 -8.61 2.05
C TRP A 150 3.17 -7.56 2.72
N ARG A 151 2.89 -7.30 3.99
CA ARG A 151 3.62 -6.29 4.77
C ARG A 151 4.66 -6.90 5.71
N CYS A 152 5.88 -6.44 5.57
CA CYS A 152 6.96 -6.58 6.56
C CYS A 152 7.18 -5.27 7.30
N VAL A 153 7.70 -5.34 8.52
CA VAL A 153 7.89 -4.18 9.39
C VAL A 153 9.30 -4.17 9.95
N LEU A 154 9.99 -3.05 9.78
CA LEU A 154 11.31 -2.79 10.32
C LEU A 154 11.29 -1.50 11.15
N LYS A 155 12.18 -1.40 12.13
CA LYS A 155 12.24 -0.28 13.07
C LYS A 155 13.63 0.34 13.08
N ILE A 156 13.70 1.67 13.03
CA ILE A 156 14.96 2.40 13.24
C ILE A 156 15.10 2.71 14.72
N THR A 157 16.16 2.18 15.33
CA THR A 157 16.62 2.58 16.67
C THR A 157 18.14 2.73 16.63
N LYS A 158 18.78 2.85 17.79
CA LYS A 158 20.24 2.81 17.91
C LYS A 158 20.83 1.53 17.30
N ASP A 159 20.16 0.39 17.49
CA ASP A 159 20.71 -0.94 17.17
C ASP A 159 19.87 -1.72 16.14
N THR A 160 18.81 -1.12 15.61
CA THR A 160 17.89 -1.76 14.65
C THR A 160 17.72 -0.87 13.39
N PRO A 161 17.40 -1.46 12.22
CA PRO A 161 17.12 -2.89 12.00
C PRO A 161 18.40 -3.74 12.04
N SER A 162 18.34 -4.88 12.70
CA SER A 162 19.46 -5.82 12.73
C SER A 162 19.60 -6.54 11.39
N LYS A 163 20.80 -7.07 11.13
CA LYS A 163 21.03 -7.91 9.94
C LYS A 163 20.07 -9.09 9.86
N LEU A 164 19.72 -9.70 11.00
CA LEU A 164 18.74 -10.78 11.06
C LEU A 164 17.37 -10.32 10.57
N ALA A 165 16.85 -9.21 11.10
CA ALA A 165 15.54 -8.68 10.72
C ALA A 165 15.49 -8.29 9.24
N ILE A 166 16.55 -7.67 8.70
CA ILE A 166 16.62 -7.31 7.27
C ILE A 166 16.57 -8.57 6.39
N LEU A 167 17.44 -9.55 6.66
CA LEU A 167 17.54 -10.76 5.82
C LEU A 167 16.28 -11.61 5.89
N GLU A 168 15.70 -11.77 7.08
CA GLU A 168 14.50 -12.57 7.27
C GLU A 168 13.28 -11.95 6.56
N ASN A 169 13.06 -10.63 6.72
CA ASN A 169 11.97 -9.94 6.03
C ASN A 169 12.17 -9.89 4.51
N ALA A 170 13.41 -9.72 4.03
CA ALA A 170 13.71 -9.80 2.60
C ALA A 170 13.40 -11.19 2.03
N ASN A 171 13.80 -12.25 2.74
CA ASN A 171 13.57 -13.63 2.31
C ASN A 171 12.08 -13.99 2.29
N VAL A 172 11.32 -13.62 3.32
CA VAL A 172 9.87 -13.93 3.38
C VAL A 172 9.10 -13.17 2.29
N LEU A 173 9.47 -11.92 2.00
CA LEU A 173 8.89 -11.15 0.88
C LEU A 173 9.17 -11.81 -0.47
N ALA A 174 10.39 -12.34 -0.67
CA ALA A 174 10.75 -13.03 -1.90
C ALA A 174 10.00 -14.35 -2.08
N ARG A 175 9.85 -15.15 -1.00
CA ARG A 175 9.00 -16.35 -0.99
C ARG A 175 7.54 -16.02 -1.33
N TYR A 176 6.98 -15.01 -0.69
CA TYR A 176 5.62 -14.54 -0.96
C TYR A 176 5.44 -14.12 -2.43
N ALA A 177 6.38 -13.33 -2.97
CA ALA A 177 6.30 -12.82 -4.33
C ALA A 177 6.36 -13.95 -5.36
N SER A 178 7.29 -14.90 -5.18
CA SER A 178 7.41 -16.09 -6.03
C SER A 178 6.13 -16.92 -6.03
N ILE A 179 5.54 -17.16 -4.85
CA ILE A 179 4.27 -17.90 -4.72
C ILE A 179 3.11 -17.17 -5.42
N CYS A 180 3.00 -15.85 -5.26
CA CYS A 180 1.95 -15.07 -5.93
C CYS A 180 2.06 -15.18 -7.45
N GLN A 181 3.27 -15.01 -7.99
CA GLN A 181 3.48 -15.11 -9.44
C GLN A 181 3.16 -16.50 -9.97
N SER A 182 3.50 -17.57 -9.23
CA SER A 182 3.12 -18.94 -9.60
C SER A 182 1.60 -19.15 -9.73
N ALA A 183 0.81 -18.31 -9.06
CA ALA A 183 -0.66 -18.32 -9.06
C ALA A 183 -1.27 -17.14 -9.84
N ARG A 184 -0.50 -16.51 -10.74
CA ARG A 184 -0.96 -15.42 -11.63
C ARG A 184 -1.44 -14.15 -10.90
N ILE A 185 -0.88 -13.90 -9.72
CA ILE A 185 -1.16 -12.73 -8.89
C ILE A 185 0.09 -11.84 -8.86
N VAL A 186 -0.07 -10.55 -9.13
CA VAL A 186 1.00 -9.55 -9.00
C VAL A 186 1.28 -9.29 -7.51
N PRO A 187 2.49 -9.54 -6.99
CA PRO A 187 2.81 -9.21 -5.61
C PRO A 187 3.18 -7.73 -5.45
N ILE A 188 2.50 -7.04 -4.54
CA ILE A 188 3.00 -5.80 -3.91
C ILE A 188 3.92 -6.21 -2.77
N VAL A 189 5.19 -5.83 -2.87
CA VAL A 189 6.25 -6.07 -1.87
C VAL A 189 6.32 -4.86 -0.94
N GLU A 190 5.94 -5.01 0.33
CA GLU A 190 5.85 -3.90 1.30
C GLU A 190 6.84 -4.08 2.48
N PRO A 191 8.11 -3.65 2.33
CA PRO A 191 9.08 -3.60 3.42
C PRO A 191 8.96 -2.25 4.17
N GLU A 192 7.96 -2.09 5.03
CA GLU A 192 7.74 -0.83 5.73
C GLU A 192 8.79 -0.62 6.84
N ILE A 193 9.58 0.45 6.72
CA ILE A 193 10.37 0.99 7.82
C ILE A 193 9.53 2.02 8.56
N LEU A 194 9.26 1.77 9.84
CA LEU A 194 8.42 2.63 10.65
C LEU A 194 9.07 4.01 10.90
N PRO A 195 8.28 5.09 10.92
CA PRO A 195 8.77 6.43 11.23
C PRO A 195 8.97 6.65 12.74
N ASP A 196 8.72 5.66 13.59
CA ASP A 196 8.93 5.77 15.04
C ASP A 196 10.39 6.13 15.37
N GLY A 197 10.57 7.07 16.31
CA GLY A 197 11.89 7.50 16.81
C GLY A 197 12.24 8.94 16.45
N ASP A 198 13.45 9.34 16.83
CA ASP A 198 14.03 10.68 16.70
C ASP A 198 15.13 10.78 15.63
N HIS A 199 15.34 9.70 14.86
CA HIS A 199 16.32 9.62 13.80
C HIS A 199 16.12 10.69 12.72
N ASP A 200 17.20 11.15 12.12
CA ASP A 200 17.16 12.16 11.07
C ASP A 200 16.85 11.56 9.68
N LEU A 201 16.69 12.44 8.69
CA LEU A 201 16.41 12.06 7.31
C LEU A 201 17.51 11.18 6.71
N ALA A 202 18.78 11.48 7.02
CA ALA A 202 19.92 10.75 6.49
C ALA A 202 19.95 9.31 7.00
N ARG A 203 19.64 9.10 8.29
CA ARG A 203 19.53 7.76 8.88
C ARG A 203 18.39 6.97 8.24
N CYS A 204 17.23 7.59 8.02
CA CYS A 204 16.13 6.93 7.30
C CYS A 204 16.53 6.54 5.88
N GLN A 205 17.25 7.42 5.17
CA GLN A 205 17.74 7.14 3.82
C GLN A 205 18.69 5.95 3.80
N GLN A 206 19.69 5.95 4.70
CA GLN A 206 20.65 4.86 4.82
C GLN A 206 19.95 3.52 5.06
N VAL A 207 19.04 3.45 6.04
CA VAL A 207 18.34 2.21 6.37
C VAL A 207 17.43 1.77 5.22
N THR A 208 16.78 2.72 4.53
CA THR A 208 15.97 2.42 3.34
C THR A 208 16.82 1.81 2.23
N GLU A 209 18.02 2.35 1.98
CA GLU A 209 18.96 1.80 0.99
C GLU A 209 19.42 0.39 1.37
N GLU A 210 19.79 0.15 2.63
CA GLU A 210 20.22 -1.17 3.12
C GLU A 210 19.10 -2.23 3.00
N VAL A 211 17.87 -1.88 3.39
CA VAL A 211 16.71 -2.77 3.34
C VAL A 211 16.32 -3.09 1.90
N LEU A 212 16.21 -2.07 1.02
CA LEU A 212 15.80 -2.29 -0.36
C LEU A 212 16.85 -3.09 -1.15
N ALA A 213 18.15 -2.88 -0.90
CA ALA A 213 19.19 -3.69 -1.50
C ALA A 213 19.05 -5.18 -1.12
N ALA A 214 18.78 -5.48 0.15
CA ALA A 214 18.53 -6.85 0.61
C ALA A 214 17.26 -7.45 -0.01
N VAL A 215 16.18 -6.67 -0.09
CA VAL A 215 14.91 -7.09 -0.71
C VAL A 215 15.13 -7.47 -2.18
N TYR A 216 15.75 -6.61 -2.99
CA TYR A 216 15.95 -6.93 -4.42
C TYR A 216 16.95 -8.06 -4.65
N LYS A 217 17.96 -8.22 -3.79
CA LYS A 217 18.81 -9.41 -3.83
C LYS A 217 18.00 -10.68 -3.56
N ALA A 218 17.14 -10.68 -2.55
CA ALA A 218 16.28 -11.82 -2.25
C ALA A 218 15.27 -12.09 -3.38
N LEU A 219 14.64 -11.07 -3.95
CA LEU A 219 13.74 -11.24 -5.10
C LEU A 219 14.45 -11.89 -6.29
N SER A 220 15.70 -11.50 -6.56
CA SER A 220 16.54 -12.12 -7.58
C SER A 220 16.84 -13.60 -7.28
N ASP A 221 17.22 -13.91 -6.04
CA ASP A 221 17.54 -15.29 -5.60
C ASP A 221 16.34 -16.24 -5.68
N HIS A 222 15.13 -15.71 -5.52
CA HIS A 222 13.87 -16.48 -5.64
C HIS A 222 13.26 -16.41 -7.05
N HIS A 223 14.02 -15.94 -8.04
CA HIS A 223 13.64 -15.88 -9.45
C HIS A 223 12.37 -15.08 -9.73
N VAL A 224 12.11 -14.05 -8.91
CA VAL A 224 10.92 -13.20 -9.07
C VAL A 224 11.06 -12.34 -10.32
N TYR A 225 10.03 -12.34 -11.16
CA TYR A 225 9.97 -11.55 -12.39
C TYR A 225 9.55 -10.10 -12.07
N LEU A 226 10.49 -9.17 -12.08
CA LEU A 226 10.31 -7.82 -11.52
C LEU A 226 9.26 -6.97 -12.26
N GLU A 227 9.13 -7.11 -13.57
CA GLU A 227 8.11 -6.42 -14.38
C GLU A 227 6.69 -6.86 -14.00
N GLY A 228 6.55 -8.01 -13.33
CA GLY A 228 5.31 -8.50 -12.74
C GLY A 228 5.18 -8.19 -11.25
N THR A 229 5.86 -7.16 -10.72
CA THR A 229 5.81 -6.76 -9.31
C THR A 229 5.58 -5.26 -9.13
N LEU A 230 5.18 -4.88 -7.91
CA LEU A 230 5.16 -3.49 -7.46
C LEU A 230 5.87 -3.39 -6.10
N LEU A 231 6.53 -2.27 -5.85
CA LEU A 231 7.13 -1.97 -4.54
C LEU A 231 6.24 -1.00 -3.77
N LYS A 232 5.98 -1.28 -2.50
CA LYS A 232 5.29 -0.37 -1.57
C LYS A 232 6.21 -0.03 -0.40
N PRO A 233 7.13 0.94 -0.56
CA PRO A 233 8.04 1.34 0.50
C PRO A 233 7.43 2.50 1.30
N ASN A 234 8.00 2.77 2.47
CA ASN A 234 7.90 4.08 3.09
C ASN A 234 8.56 5.15 2.21
N MET A 235 8.08 6.39 2.31
CA MET A 235 8.89 7.54 1.91
C MET A 235 10.07 7.69 2.88
N VAL A 236 11.16 8.31 2.44
CA VAL A 236 12.30 8.62 3.31
C VAL A 236 12.00 9.92 4.04
N THR A 237 11.68 9.81 5.33
CA THR A 237 11.31 10.95 6.18
C THR A 237 12.12 10.92 7.48
N PRO A 238 12.32 12.06 8.17
CA PRO A 238 12.79 12.02 9.55
C PRO A 238 11.83 11.23 10.42
N GLY A 239 12.33 10.71 11.55
CA GLY A 239 11.51 10.08 12.55
C GLY A 239 10.44 11.03 13.09
N GLN A 240 9.31 10.48 13.54
CA GLN A 240 8.16 11.24 14.02
C GLN A 240 8.54 12.22 15.15
N SER A 241 9.44 11.77 16.03
CA SER A 241 9.96 12.54 17.17
C SER A 241 11.24 13.31 16.84
N CYS A 242 11.69 13.31 15.58
CA CYS A 242 12.87 14.08 15.18
C CYS A 242 12.59 15.58 15.36
N PRO A 243 13.48 16.32 16.07
CA PRO A 243 13.31 17.75 16.29
C PRO A 243 13.47 18.55 14.99
N LYS A 244 14.27 18.05 14.04
CA LYS A 244 14.46 18.67 12.72
C LYS A 244 13.43 18.12 11.74
N LYS A 245 12.51 18.97 11.30
CA LYS A 245 11.59 18.65 10.20
C LYS A 245 12.31 18.76 8.85
N ALA A 246 11.89 17.95 7.89
CA ALA A 246 12.35 18.01 6.52
C ALA A 246 11.25 18.63 5.64
N SER A 247 11.65 19.46 4.70
CA SER A 247 10.77 19.97 3.65
C SER A 247 10.35 18.84 2.70
N PRO A 248 9.24 18.98 1.97
CA PRO A 248 8.85 18.03 0.93
C PRO A 248 9.93 17.82 -0.13
N GLN A 249 10.72 18.85 -0.45
CA GLN A 249 11.81 18.77 -1.41
C GLN A 249 12.98 17.93 -0.89
N GLU A 250 13.34 18.05 0.40
CA GLU A 250 14.36 17.20 1.03
C GLU A 250 13.89 15.74 1.11
N ILE A 251 12.62 15.51 1.49
CA ILE A 251 11.99 14.18 1.50
C ILE A 251 12.02 13.56 0.09
N ALA A 252 11.66 14.35 -0.93
CA ALA A 252 11.67 13.91 -2.32
C ALA A 252 13.08 13.53 -2.79
N ALA A 253 14.08 14.38 -2.49
CA ALA A 253 15.47 14.11 -2.85
C ALA A 253 15.99 12.83 -2.21
N ALA A 254 15.78 12.66 -0.89
CA ALA A 254 16.21 11.48 -0.16
C ALA A 254 15.49 10.21 -0.65
N THR A 255 14.18 10.30 -0.89
CA THR A 255 13.37 9.17 -1.35
C THR A 255 13.78 8.73 -2.76
N VAL A 256 13.85 9.65 -3.73
CA VAL A 256 14.22 9.30 -5.10
C VAL A 256 15.66 8.79 -5.18
N THR A 257 16.58 9.38 -4.40
CA THR A 257 17.97 8.92 -4.34
C THR A 257 18.08 7.49 -3.81
N ALA A 258 17.38 7.17 -2.71
CA ALA A 258 17.37 5.82 -2.15
C ALA A 258 16.83 4.80 -3.15
N LEU A 259 15.76 5.13 -3.88
CA LEU A 259 15.19 4.28 -4.92
C LEU A 259 16.16 4.10 -6.10
N GLN A 260 16.77 5.18 -6.60
CA GLN A 260 17.77 5.14 -7.69
C GLN A 260 18.96 4.24 -7.38
N ARG A 261 19.36 4.15 -6.12
CA ARG A 261 20.49 3.33 -5.67
C ARG A 261 20.18 1.85 -5.50
N THR A 262 18.90 1.46 -5.45
CA THR A 262 18.51 0.11 -4.99
C THR A 262 17.47 -0.59 -5.84
N VAL A 263 16.56 0.13 -6.49
CA VAL A 263 15.47 -0.46 -7.27
C VAL A 263 15.94 -0.70 -8.70
N PRO A 264 15.82 -1.92 -9.26
CA PRO A 264 16.10 -2.16 -10.67
C PRO A 264 15.07 -1.47 -11.58
N PRO A 265 15.45 -0.89 -12.74
CA PRO A 265 14.54 -0.28 -13.71
C PRO A 265 13.39 -1.17 -14.20
N ALA A 266 13.51 -2.50 -14.07
CA ALA A 266 12.49 -3.47 -14.49
C ALA A 266 11.23 -3.48 -13.60
N VAL A 267 11.29 -2.96 -12.37
CA VAL A 267 10.11 -2.90 -11.49
C VAL A 267 9.06 -1.98 -12.11
N THR A 268 7.81 -2.40 -12.20
CA THR A 268 6.82 -1.63 -12.97
C THR A 268 6.42 -0.32 -12.30
N GLY A 269 6.37 -0.29 -10.97
CA GLY A 269 6.07 0.94 -10.23
C GLY A 269 6.28 0.83 -8.73
N VAL A 270 6.39 2.01 -8.11
CA VAL A 270 6.49 2.23 -6.67
C VAL A 270 5.20 2.88 -6.20
N THR A 271 4.46 2.20 -5.34
CA THR A 271 3.17 2.64 -4.80
C THR A 271 3.35 2.94 -3.31
N PHE A 272 3.77 4.15 -2.95
CA PHE A 272 4.15 4.50 -1.57
C PHE A 272 3.04 4.23 -0.56
N LEU A 273 3.41 3.73 0.63
CA LEU A 273 2.55 3.78 1.80
C LEU A 273 2.58 5.19 2.40
N SER A 274 1.47 5.64 3.01
CA SER A 274 1.43 6.96 3.65
C SER A 274 2.08 6.97 5.04
N GLY A 275 2.21 5.80 5.68
CA GLY A 275 2.70 5.72 7.06
C GLY A 275 1.83 6.56 8.00
N GLY A 276 2.46 7.32 8.88
CA GLY A 276 1.81 8.25 9.82
C GLY A 276 1.52 9.66 9.28
N GLN A 277 1.84 9.93 8.01
CA GLN A 277 1.61 11.25 7.40
C GLN A 277 0.12 11.61 7.41
N SER A 278 -0.18 12.89 7.56
CA SER A 278 -1.53 13.41 7.31
C SER A 278 -1.94 13.21 5.84
N GLU A 279 -3.23 13.37 5.53
CA GLU A 279 -3.70 13.22 4.15
C GLU A 279 -3.02 14.24 3.22
N GLU A 280 -2.81 15.46 3.71
CA GLU A 280 -2.19 16.54 2.95
C GLU A 280 -0.69 16.33 2.78
N GLU A 281 0.05 16.02 3.86
CA GLU A 281 1.48 15.73 3.78
C GLU A 281 1.78 14.60 2.79
N ALA A 282 0.96 13.54 2.80
CA ALA A 282 1.13 12.41 1.89
C ALA A 282 0.99 12.80 0.41
N SER A 283 0.10 13.75 0.08
CA SER A 283 -0.02 14.26 -1.29
C SER A 283 1.07 15.26 -1.64
N VAL A 284 1.43 16.16 -0.73
CA VAL A 284 2.50 17.15 -0.94
C VAL A 284 3.85 16.47 -1.14
N ASN A 285 4.17 15.45 -0.35
CA ASN A 285 5.41 14.69 -0.50
C ASN A 285 5.42 13.87 -1.79
N LEU A 286 4.30 13.22 -2.17
CA LEU A 286 4.21 12.49 -3.43
C LEU A 286 4.37 13.41 -4.66
N ASP A 287 3.81 14.61 -4.59
CA ASP A 287 3.96 15.64 -5.62
C ASP A 287 5.41 16.10 -5.75
N ALA A 288 6.07 16.38 -4.61
CA ALA A 288 7.48 16.75 -4.59
C ALA A 288 8.38 15.62 -5.15
N ILE A 289 8.09 14.36 -4.83
CA ILE A 289 8.78 13.17 -5.38
C ILE A 289 8.67 13.14 -6.91
N ASN A 290 7.48 13.41 -7.46
CA ASN A 290 7.27 13.40 -8.91
C ASN A 290 7.88 14.63 -9.61
N LYS A 291 7.93 15.79 -8.93
CA LYS A 291 8.60 17.01 -9.42
C LYS A 291 10.13 16.96 -9.30
N PHE A 292 10.68 16.06 -8.48
CA PHE A 292 12.12 15.99 -8.25
C PHE A 292 12.91 15.79 -9.56
N PRO A 293 13.92 16.63 -9.86
CA PRO A 293 14.71 16.51 -11.08
C PRO A 293 15.60 15.27 -11.01
N GLY A 294 15.42 14.33 -11.94
CA GLY A 294 16.22 13.11 -11.99
C GLY A 294 15.52 11.95 -12.70
N LYS A 295 16.30 10.93 -13.06
CA LYS A 295 15.80 9.71 -13.70
C LYS A 295 14.91 8.93 -12.74
N LYS A 296 13.67 8.67 -13.13
CA LYS A 296 12.70 7.87 -12.38
C LYS A 296 12.12 6.85 -13.36
N PRO A 297 12.79 5.70 -13.58
CA PRO A 297 12.39 4.75 -14.62
C PRO A 297 11.15 3.92 -14.26
N TRP A 298 10.48 4.26 -13.15
CA TRP A 298 9.28 3.60 -12.63
C TRP A 298 8.17 4.62 -12.47
N ALA A 299 6.92 4.18 -12.52
CA ALA A 299 5.82 4.99 -12.00
C ALA A 299 5.99 5.23 -10.49
N LEU A 300 5.81 6.47 -10.02
CA LEU A 300 5.85 6.82 -8.60
C LEU A 300 4.47 7.31 -8.15
N THR A 301 3.70 6.43 -7.53
CA THR A 301 2.30 6.66 -7.15
C THR A 301 2.02 6.23 -5.72
N PHE A 302 0.75 6.16 -5.32
CA PHE A 302 0.29 5.90 -3.96
C PHE A 302 -0.35 4.52 -3.79
N SER A 303 -0.20 3.94 -2.59
CA SER A 303 -1.04 2.88 -2.04
C SER A 303 -1.46 3.26 -0.63
N TYR A 304 -2.50 4.08 -0.54
CA TYR A 304 -2.85 4.81 0.67
C TYR A 304 -4.08 4.21 1.35
N GLY A 305 -3.96 3.98 2.66
CA GLY A 305 -5.08 3.66 3.55
C GLY A 305 -5.56 4.91 4.23
N ARG A 306 -4.97 5.23 5.39
CA ARG A 306 -5.30 6.41 6.22
C ARG A 306 -5.33 7.72 5.40
N ALA A 307 -4.35 7.97 4.53
CA ALA A 307 -4.26 9.19 3.72
C ALA A 307 -5.35 9.35 2.62
N LEU A 308 -6.17 8.32 2.38
CA LEU A 308 -7.36 8.39 1.51
C LEU A 308 -8.68 8.28 2.29
N GLN A 309 -8.63 7.96 3.58
CA GLN A 309 -9.78 7.50 4.34
C GLN A 309 -10.06 8.28 5.62
N ALA A 310 -9.11 9.06 6.14
CA ALA A 310 -9.29 9.74 7.42
C ALA A 310 -10.43 10.76 7.37
N SER A 311 -10.51 11.58 6.32
CA SER A 311 -11.64 12.49 6.09
C SER A 311 -12.94 11.74 5.82
N VAL A 312 -12.86 10.62 5.10
CA VAL A 312 -14.02 9.79 4.75
C VAL A 312 -14.70 9.26 6.00
N LEU A 313 -13.94 8.64 6.91
CA LEU A 313 -14.44 8.15 8.21
C LEU A 313 -15.09 9.26 9.03
N ARG A 314 -14.42 10.42 9.14
CA ARG A 314 -14.95 11.56 9.93
C ARG A 314 -16.18 12.21 9.29
N ALA A 315 -16.29 12.19 7.96
CA ALA A 315 -17.46 12.69 7.27
C ALA A 315 -18.64 11.73 7.45
N TRP A 316 -18.42 10.44 7.26
CA TRP A 316 -19.44 9.40 7.42
C TRP A 316 -19.93 9.27 8.86
N ALA A 317 -19.04 9.22 9.85
CA ALA A 317 -19.36 9.11 11.27
C ALA A 317 -20.33 7.96 11.63
N GLY A 318 -20.37 6.88 10.83
CA GLY A 318 -21.28 5.75 11.01
C GLY A 318 -22.73 5.99 10.58
N LYS A 319 -23.03 7.14 9.96
CA LYS A 319 -24.40 7.59 9.69
C LYS A 319 -24.81 7.33 8.24
N PRO A 320 -25.89 6.59 7.96
CA PRO A 320 -26.35 6.32 6.59
C PRO A 320 -26.59 7.59 5.76
N GLU A 321 -27.12 8.65 6.38
CA GLU A 321 -27.36 9.94 5.73
C GLU A 321 -26.07 10.69 5.36
N GLN A 322 -24.92 10.27 5.87
CA GLN A 322 -23.60 10.87 5.60
C GLN A 322 -22.77 10.06 4.58
N ILE A 323 -23.34 9.03 3.93
CA ILE A 323 -22.65 8.25 2.91
C ILE A 323 -22.12 9.18 1.80
N ALA A 324 -22.98 10.05 1.25
CA ALA A 324 -22.58 10.98 0.19
C ALA A 324 -21.45 11.92 0.65
N ALA A 325 -21.48 12.40 1.90
CA ALA A 325 -20.43 13.25 2.45
C ALA A 325 -19.08 12.50 2.51
N GLY A 326 -19.08 11.24 2.96
CA GLY A 326 -17.88 10.40 2.95
C GLY A 326 -17.32 10.15 1.54
N GLN A 327 -18.20 9.88 0.57
CA GLN A 327 -17.81 9.69 -0.84
C GLN A 327 -17.18 10.94 -1.45
N GLN A 328 -17.71 12.13 -1.12
CA GLN A 328 -17.11 13.40 -1.58
C GLN A 328 -15.71 13.60 -1.01
N GLU A 329 -15.46 13.25 0.25
CA GLU A 329 -14.11 13.30 0.83
C GLU A 329 -13.15 12.30 0.16
N LEU A 330 -13.63 11.11 -0.23
CA LEU A 330 -12.82 10.15 -0.98
C LEU A 330 -12.44 10.72 -2.35
N ILE A 331 -13.40 11.30 -3.08
CA ILE A 331 -13.15 11.94 -4.37
C ILE A 331 -12.11 13.04 -4.26
N LYS A 332 -12.22 13.91 -3.24
CA LYS A 332 -11.24 14.99 -2.99
C LYS A 332 -9.84 14.43 -2.82
N ARG A 333 -9.64 13.46 -1.92
CA ARG A 333 -8.31 12.88 -1.70
C ARG A 333 -7.80 12.06 -2.89
N ALA A 334 -8.68 11.37 -3.62
CA ALA A 334 -8.31 10.66 -4.83
C ALA A 334 -7.83 11.62 -5.92
N LYS A 335 -8.52 12.76 -6.14
CA LYS A 335 -8.10 13.84 -7.05
C LYS A 335 -6.74 14.44 -6.65
N ALA A 336 -6.56 14.74 -5.36
CA ALA A 336 -5.30 15.29 -4.85
C ALA A 336 -4.12 14.35 -5.14
N ASN A 337 -4.28 13.06 -4.82
CA ASN A 337 -3.22 12.06 -5.03
C ASN A 337 -3.03 11.72 -6.52
N GLY A 338 -4.09 11.73 -7.33
CA GLY A 338 -4.01 11.57 -8.78
C GLY A 338 -3.27 12.73 -9.47
N ALA A 339 -3.38 13.95 -8.95
CA ALA A 339 -2.56 15.08 -9.38
C ALA A 339 -1.12 14.98 -8.86
N ALA A 340 -0.95 14.55 -7.61
CA ALA A 340 0.37 14.43 -6.97
C ALA A 340 1.27 13.40 -7.65
N CYS A 341 0.74 12.23 -8.03
CA CYS A 341 1.50 11.23 -8.79
C CYS A 341 1.90 11.69 -10.21
N GLN A 342 1.39 12.84 -10.67
CA GLN A 342 1.79 13.48 -11.92
C GLN A 342 2.68 14.72 -11.70
N GLY A 343 2.99 15.08 -10.45
CA GLY A 343 3.69 16.32 -10.12
C GLY A 343 2.87 17.58 -10.48
N LYS A 344 1.54 17.50 -10.39
CA LYS A 344 0.60 18.59 -10.73
C LYS A 344 -0.22 19.06 -9.54
N TYR A 345 0.05 18.54 -8.34
CA TYR A 345 -0.67 18.97 -7.15
C TYR A 345 -0.11 20.30 -6.64
N VAL A 346 -1.00 21.11 -6.06
CA VAL A 346 -0.67 22.36 -5.39
C VAL A 346 -1.15 22.22 -3.95
N ALA A 347 -0.25 22.38 -2.98
CA ALA A 347 -0.56 22.24 -1.56
C ALA A 347 -1.75 23.13 -1.18
N GLY A 348 -2.71 22.57 -0.45
CA GLY A 348 -3.94 23.26 -0.01
C GLY A 348 -4.98 23.51 -1.09
N SER A 349 -4.73 23.15 -2.36
CA SER A 349 -5.69 23.37 -3.47
C SER A 349 -6.97 22.53 -3.35
N ILE A 350 -6.92 21.45 -2.58
CA ILE A 350 -8.07 20.58 -2.30
C ILE A 350 -8.17 20.42 -0.78
N SER A 351 -9.19 21.02 -0.18
CA SER A 351 -9.47 20.89 1.25
C SER A 351 -10.24 19.61 1.56
N SER A 352 -9.88 18.92 2.64
CA SER A 352 -10.60 17.76 3.18
C SER A 352 -10.79 17.88 4.70
N LYS A 353 -11.81 17.21 5.24
CA LYS A 353 -12.25 17.36 6.64
C LYS A 353 -11.16 17.09 7.68
N ALA A 354 -10.19 16.24 7.35
CA ALA A 354 -9.10 15.77 8.19
C ALA A 354 -7.71 16.09 7.64
N ALA A 355 -7.60 16.94 6.59
CA ALA A 355 -6.42 17.01 5.73
C ALA A 355 -5.09 17.11 6.48
N GLY A 356 -5.01 18.02 7.46
CA GLY A 356 -3.80 18.32 8.23
C GLY A 356 -3.67 17.57 9.56
N SER A 357 -4.58 16.64 9.89
CA SER A 357 -4.45 15.85 11.12
C SER A 357 -3.37 14.79 10.96
N SER A 358 -2.42 14.73 11.89
CA SER A 358 -1.47 13.61 11.95
C SER A 358 -2.23 12.28 12.04
N LEU A 359 -1.77 11.29 11.26
CA LEU A 359 -2.36 9.95 11.22
C LEU A 359 -1.43 8.92 11.88
N PHE A 360 -0.37 9.37 12.54
CA PHE A 360 0.62 8.53 13.19
C PHE A 360 0.03 7.72 14.34
N VAL A 361 0.42 6.44 14.40
CA VAL A 361 0.10 5.53 15.52
C VAL A 361 1.42 4.89 15.92
N LYS A 362 1.84 5.09 17.16
CA LYS A 362 3.10 4.57 17.69
C LYS A 362 3.13 3.03 17.59
N SER A 363 4.24 2.49 17.11
CA SER A 363 4.47 1.04 16.96
C SER A 363 3.34 0.32 16.18
N HIS A 364 2.83 0.93 15.11
CA HIS A 364 1.68 0.37 14.38
C HIS A 364 1.99 -0.98 13.71
N ALA A 365 1.41 -2.04 14.27
CA ALA A 365 1.29 -3.38 13.69
C ALA A 365 -0.19 -3.78 13.57
N TYR A 366 -0.53 -4.48 12.49
CA TYR A 366 -1.90 -4.85 12.06
C TYR A 366 -2.44 -6.10 12.74
#